data_AF-A0A2E3YKA2-F1
#
_entry.id   AF-A0A2E3YKA2-F1
#
_cell.length_a   1.000
_cell.length_b   1.000
_cell.length_c   1.000
_cell.angle_alpha   90.00
_cell.angle_beta   90.00
_cell.angle_gamma   90.00
#
_symmetry.space_group_name_H-M   'P 1'
#
loop_
_entity.id
_entity.type
_entity.pdbx_description
1 polymer ?
#
loop_
_entity_poly.entity_id
_entity_poly.type
_entity_poly.pdbx_seq_one_letter_code
_entity_poly.pdbx_strand_id
1 'polypeptide(L)'
;MRFSQPFSITFFLLLASATQAQGWIEYINEEDLFTINLPGTPEIQTIVYHSELEAEFPARTYEVSNRGSHYKVTVVDFSQSQSVHAKKLENERESEQIRGRNRWITDQRASVARAATEFRQRDGEVTYDAWGHLENVEGHQLQLSNPDGSRTFAAIYLHGQVSRLYILEGTVPPRMPPPAQFQQSLRFLDENGARVRYELRPDGSTTRVERGQIIGFDP
;
A
#
# COMPACT_ATOMS: atom_id res chain seq x y z
N MET A 1 42.18 -23.70 -61.60
CA MET A 1 41.52 -22.60 -60.86
C MET A 1 40.63 -23.24 -59.81
N ARG A 2 40.91 -23.01 -58.52
CA ARG A 2 40.24 -23.62 -57.36
C ARG A 2 39.02 -22.76 -56.95
N PHE A 3 37.85 -23.38 -56.82
CA PHE A 3 36.68 -22.77 -56.17
C PHE A 3 36.66 -23.23 -54.70
N SER A 4 36.74 -22.28 -53.76
CA SER A 4 36.58 -22.50 -52.32
C SER A 4 35.17 -22.08 -51.89
N GLN A 5 34.42 -22.98 -51.23
CA GLN A 5 33.15 -22.64 -50.59
C GLN A 5 33.37 -21.99 -49.22
N PRO A 6 32.57 -20.99 -48.81
CA PRO A 6 32.60 -20.47 -47.46
C PRO A 6 31.73 -21.32 -46.51
N PHE A 7 32.32 -21.73 -45.39
CA PHE A 7 31.64 -22.34 -44.25
C PHE A 7 30.90 -21.23 -43.47
N SER A 8 29.59 -21.39 -43.27
CA SER A 8 28.78 -20.49 -42.43
C SER A 8 28.66 -21.10 -41.03
N ILE A 9 29.17 -20.42 -40.01
CA ILE A 9 29.06 -20.85 -38.60
C ILE A 9 27.96 -20.00 -37.96
N THR A 10 26.80 -20.60 -37.71
CA THR A 10 25.68 -19.96 -37.00
C THR A 10 25.90 -20.10 -35.49
N PHE A 11 26.09 -18.96 -34.82
CA PHE A 11 26.27 -18.85 -33.38
C PHE A 11 24.88 -18.79 -32.70
N PHE A 12 24.49 -19.84 -31.98
CA PHE A 12 23.26 -19.86 -31.18
C PHE A 12 23.49 -19.13 -29.86
N LEU A 13 22.92 -17.93 -29.70
CA LEU A 13 22.82 -17.27 -28.40
C LEU A 13 21.75 -17.97 -27.56
N LEU A 14 22.18 -18.67 -26.50
CA LEU A 14 21.30 -19.11 -25.42
C LEU A 14 20.96 -17.90 -24.54
N LEU A 15 19.78 -17.33 -24.74
CA LEU A 15 19.20 -16.38 -23.78
C LEU A 15 18.88 -17.15 -22.50
N ALA A 16 19.73 -16.98 -21.47
CA ALA A 16 19.44 -17.45 -20.14
C ALA A 16 18.26 -16.63 -19.59
N SER A 17 17.06 -17.22 -19.62
CA SER A 17 15.91 -16.66 -18.90
C SER A 17 16.27 -16.61 -17.42
N ALA A 18 16.33 -15.40 -16.85
CA ALA A 18 16.48 -15.22 -15.42
C ALA A 18 15.35 -15.97 -14.72
N THR A 19 15.68 -17.10 -14.11
CA THR A 19 14.75 -17.87 -13.30
C THR A 19 14.56 -17.06 -12.01
N GLN A 20 13.46 -16.30 -11.92
CA GLN A 20 13.07 -15.61 -10.68
C GLN A 20 13.07 -16.64 -9.54
N ALA A 21 13.90 -16.40 -8.52
CA ALA A 21 14.07 -17.33 -7.41
C ALA A 21 12.71 -17.57 -6.72
N GLN A 22 12.42 -18.84 -6.42
CA GLN A 22 11.22 -19.27 -5.70
C GLN A 22 11.33 -18.86 -4.22
N GLY A 23 10.88 -17.65 -3.87
CA GLY A 23 10.93 -17.19 -2.48
C GLY A 23 10.13 -15.91 -2.23
N TRP A 24 9.78 -15.70 -0.97
CA TRP A 24 9.33 -14.38 -0.51
C TRP A 24 10.52 -13.43 -0.48
N ILE A 25 10.33 -12.23 -1.01
CA ILE A 25 11.30 -11.14 -0.98
C ILE A 25 10.78 -10.03 -0.07
N GLU A 26 11.69 -9.33 0.60
CA GLU A 26 11.38 -8.00 1.13
C GLU A 26 11.46 -7.01 -0.04
N TYR A 27 10.30 -6.45 -0.41
CA TYR A 27 10.21 -5.40 -1.40
C TYR A 27 10.28 -4.05 -0.68
N ILE A 28 11.20 -3.20 -1.13
CA ILE A 28 11.46 -1.87 -0.56
C ILE A 28 11.09 -0.85 -1.62
N ASN A 29 10.25 0.11 -1.27
CA ASN A 29 9.91 1.24 -2.13
C ASN A 29 10.17 2.55 -1.39
N GLU A 30 11.30 3.19 -1.71
CA GLU A 30 11.68 4.48 -1.11
C GLU A 30 10.88 5.65 -1.68
N GLU A 31 10.28 5.51 -2.86
CA GLU A 31 9.46 6.58 -3.44
C GLU A 31 8.06 6.62 -2.80
N ASP A 32 7.51 5.46 -2.44
CA ASP A 32 6.24 5.30 -1.75
C ASP A 32 6.35 5.05 -0.24
N LEU A 33 7.58 5.08 0.28
CA LEU A 33 7.89 5.07 1.70
C LEU A 33 7.39 3.83 2.46
N PHE A 34 7.57 2.63 1.89
CA PHE A 34 7.22 1.39 2.58
C PHE A 34 8.16 0.22 2.26
N THR A 35 8.15 -0.79 3.14
CA THR A 35 8.61 -2.14 2.80
C THR A 35 7.51 -3.16 3.06
N ILE A 36 7.52 -4.25 2.32
CA ILE A 36 6.56 -5.33 2.47
C ILE A 36 7.14 -6.65 1.97
N ASN A 37 6.72 -7.78 2.54
CA ASN A 37 7.09 -9.08 2.00
C ASN A 37 6.14 -9.48 0.88
N LEU A 38 6.68 -9.85 -0.28
CA LEU A 38 5.91 -10.30 -1.45
C LEU A 38 6.46 -11.62 -1.99
N PRO A 39 5.62 -12.48 -2.60
CA PRO A 39 6.07 -13.75 -3.17
C PRO A 39 6.75 -13.62 -4.55
N GLY A 40 7.25 -12.42 -4.87
CA GLY A 40 7.86 -12.08 -6.15
C GLY A 40 7.97 -10.56 -6.32
N THR A 41 8.56 -10.14 -7.44
CA THR A 41 8.60 -8.72 -7.81
C THR A 41 7.21 -8.26 -8.25
N PRO A 42 6.66 -7.16 -7.70
CA PRO A 42 5.34 -6.68 -8.10
C PRO A 42 5.32 -6.06 -9.49
N GLU A 43 4.19 -6.24 -10.18
CA GLU A 43 3.80 -5.35 -11.26
C GLU A 43 3.35 -4.01 -10.67
N ILE A 44 3.88 -2.91 -11.23
CA ILE A 44 3.62 -1.56 -10.73
C ILE A 44 2.76 -0.81 -11.73
N GLN A 45 1.66 -0.23 -11.29
CA GLN A 45 0.80 0.61 -12.13
C GLN A 45 0.49 1.94 -11.45
N THR A 46 0.52 3.02 -12.21
CA THR A 46 0.07 4.34 -11.75
C THR A 46 -1.41 4.50 -12.03
N ILE A 47 -2.16 4.95 -11.03
CA ILE A 47 -3.61 5.14 -11.11
C ILE A 47 -4.01 6.49 -10.52
N VAL A 48 -5.24 6.90 -10.81
CA VAL A 48 -5.89 8.02 -10.11
C VAL A 48 -6.78 7.43 -9.02
N TYR A 49 -6.59 7.89 -7.78
CA TYR A 49 -7.43 7.54 -6.65
C TYR A 49 -8.42 8.67 -6.39
N HIS A 50 -9.70 8.32 -6.26
CA HIS A 50 -10.74 9.27 -5.87
C HIS A 50 -10.93 9.18 -4.36
N SER A 51 -10.87 10.30 -3.66
CA SER A 51 -11.12 10.38 -2.21
C SER A 51 -12.61 10.41 -1.86
N GLU A 52 -12.94 10.48 -0.57
CA GLU A 52 -14.32 10.58 -0.08
C GLU A 52 -15.02 11.83 -0.63
N LEU A 53 -14.29 12.93 -0.78
CA LEU A 53 -14.79 14.17 -1.37
C LEU A 53 -14.55 14.26 -2.89
N GLU A 54 -14.42 13.10 -3.54
CA GLU A 54 -14.23 12.97 -5.00
C GLU A 54 -13.06 13.81 -5.53
N ALA A 55 -12.02 14.03 -4.71
CA ALA A 55 -10.79 14.65 -5.14
C ALA A 55 -9.85 13.59 -5.72
N GLU A 56 -9.13 13.97 -6.78
CA GLU A 56 -8.23 13.09 -7.49
C GLU A 56 -6.82 13.20 -6.91
N PHE A 57 -6.25 12.04 -6.59
CA PHE A 57 -4.92 11.91 -6.04
C PHE A 57 -4.09 10.91 -6.85
N PRO A 58 -2.79 11.18 -7.04
CA PRO A 58 -1.90 10.18 -7.61
C PRO A 58 -1.79 8.99 -6.66
N ALA A 59 -1.84 7.79 -7.22
CA ALA A 59 -1.65 6.55 -6.49
C ALA A 59 -0.93 5.51 -7.33
N ARG A 60 -0.35 4.51 -6.66
CA ARG A 60 0.29 3.37 -7.31
C ARG A 60 -0.18 2.07 -6.73
N THR A 61 -0.31 1.05 -7.58
CA THR A 61 -0.57 -0.32 -7.18
C THR A 61 0.66 -1.20 -7.40
N TYR A 62 0.86 -2.15 -6.50
CA TYR A 62 1.93 -3.13 -6.51
C TYR A 62 1.30 -4.51 -6.39
N GLU A 63 1.29 -5.28 -7.47
CA GLU A 63 0.52 -6.54 -7.55
C GLU A 63 1.41 -7.75 -7.82
N VAL A 64 1.18 -8.84 -7.08
CA VAL A 64 1.82 -10.14 -7.31
C VAL A 64 0.80 -11.25 -7.24
N SER A 65 0.76 -12.09 -8.27
CA SER A 65 -0.01 -13.34 -8.29
C SER A 65 0.92 -14.53 -8.08
N ASN A 66 0.60 -15.42 -7.15
CA ASN A 66 1.36 -16.65 -6.92
C ASN A 66 0.45 -17.81 -6.53
N ARG A 67 0.47 -18.91 -7.30
CA ARG A 67 -0.29 -20.15 -7.03
C ARG A 67 -1.79 -19.91 -6.73
N GLY A 68 -2.41 -18.99 -7.46
CA GLY A 68 -3.82 -18.63 -7.28
C GLY A 68 -4.10 -17.66 -6.13
N SER A 69 -3.10 -17.28 -5.34
CA SER A 69 -3.19 -16.14 -4.43
C SER A 69 -2.84 -14.84 -5.16
N HIS A 70 -3.48 -13.75 -4.77
CA HIS A 70 -3.23 -12.40 -5.27
C HIS A 70 -2.91 -11.47 -4.09
N TYR A 71 -1.86 -10.67 -4.24
CA TYR A 71 -1.39 -9.72 -3.24
C TYR A 71 -1.29 -8.36 -3.90
N LYS A 72 -1.85 -7.34 -3.24
CA LYS A 72 -1.88 -5.97 -3.73
C LYS A 72 -1.57 -4.99 -2.61
N VAL A 73 -0.74 -4.01 -2.92
CA VAL A 73 -0.60 -2.79 -2.14
C VAL A 73 -1.03 -1.63 -3.02
N THR A 74 -1.92 -0.78 -2.54
CA THR A 74 -2.23 0.52 -3.12
C THR A 74 -1.67 1.60 -2.21
N VAL A 75 -0.88 2.52 -2.75
CA VAL A 75 -0.36 3.69 -2.03
C VAL A 75 -0.96 4.94 -2.65
N VAL A 76 -1.65 5.74 -1.85
CA VAL A 76 -2.22 7.04 -2.28
C VAL A 76 -1.38 8.15 -1.67
N ASP A 77 -0.94 9.08 -2.51
CA ASP A 77 -0.17 10.25 -2.10
C ASP A 77 -1.11 11.46 -1.89
N PHE A 78 -1.29 11.83 -0.63
CA PHE A 78 -2.08 12.97 -0.20
C PHE A 78 -1.21 14.20 0.13
N SER A 79 0.09 14.22 -0.21
CA SER A 79 0.99 15.35 0.05
C SER A 79 0.50 16.68 -0.55
N GLN A 80 -0.31 16.60 -1.62
CA GLN A 80 -0.89 17.74 -2.31
C GLN A 80 -2.36 18.02 -1.94
N SER A 81 -2.96 17.39 -0.92
CA SER A 81 -4.39 17.56 -0.64
C SER A 81 -4.82 19.00 -0.40
N GLN A 82 -4.00 19.81 0.28
CA GLN A 82 -4.35 21.21 0.49
C GLN A 82 -4.46 21.96 -0.84
N SER A 83 -3.52 21.76 -1.77
CA SER A 83 -3.51 22.44 -3.07
C SER A 83 -4.62 21.93 -3.99
N VAL A 84 -4.88 20.62 -4.00
CA VAL A 84 -5.98 19.99 -4.75
C VAL A 84 -7.33 20.55 -4.31
N HIS A 85 -7.59 20.65 -2.99
CA HIS A 85 -8.83 21.19 -2.46
C HIS A 85 -8.93 22.71 -2.62
N ALA A 86 -7.82 23.45 -2.49
CA ALA A 86 -7.81 24.89 -2.70
C ALA A 86 -8.22 25.26 -4.12
N LYS A 87 -7.70 24.54 -5.14
CA LYS A 87 -8.08 24.75 -6.55
C LYS A 87 -9.57 24.56 -6.81
N LYS A 88 -10.20 23.58 -6.18
CA LYS A 88 -11.66 23.36 -6.29
C LYS A 88 -12.48 24.55 -5.76
N LEU A 89 -11.91 25.38 -4.88
CA LEU A 89 -12.58 26.52 -4.26
C LEU A 89 -12.31 27.86 -4.96
N GLU A 90 -11.36 27.93 -5.91
CA GLU A 90 -10.92 29.20 -6.52
C GLU A 90 -12.06 30.00 -7.17
N ASN A 91 -13.06 29.31 -7.72
CA ASN A 91 -14.21 29.94 -8.39
C ASN A 91 -15.45 30.08 -7.49
N GLU A 92 -15.34 29.73 -6.21
CA GLU A 92 -16.43 29.80 -5.24
C GLU A 92 -16.52 31.16 -4.54
N ARG A 93 -17.66 31.42 -3.89
CA ARG A 93 -17.84 32.62 -3.04
C ARG A 93 -16.85 32.60 -1.87
N GLU A 94 -16.41 33.78 -1.42
CA GLU A 94 -15.47 33.91 -0.29
C GLU A 94 -15.94 33.16 0.98
N SER A 95 -17.24 33.20 1.28
CA SER A 95 -17.81 32.45 2.42
C SER A 95 -17.60 30.94 2.30
N GLU A 96 -17.68 30.39 1.10
CA GLU A 96 -17.47 28.96 0.82
C GLU A 96 -15.98 28.61 0.81
N GLN A 97 -15.12 29.50 0.30
CA GLN A 97 -13.66 29.36 0.41
C GLN A 97 -13.22 29.28 1.88
N ILE A 98 -13.75 30.15 2.75
CA ILE A 98 -13.43 30.15 4.19
C ILE A 98 -13.89 28.83 4.84
N ARG A 99 -15.12 28.39 4.58
CA ARG A 99 -15.66 27.13 5.13
C ARG A 99 -14.96 25.89 4.56
N GLY A 100 -14.52 25.94 3.31
CA GLY A 100 -13.94 24.83 2.57
C GLY A 100 -12.43 24.66 2.75
N ARG A 101 -11.70 25.69 3.22
CA ARG A 101 -10.23 25.75 3.24
C ARG A 101 -9.55 24.52 3.83
N ASN A 102 -10.15 23.91 4.85
CA ASN A 102 -9.59 22.78 5.58
C ASN A 102 -10.26 21.43 5.25
N ARG A 103 -11.10 21.35 4.20
CA ARG A 103 -11.76 20.09 3.78
C ARG A 103 -10.76 18.99 3.44
N TRP A 104 -9.56 19.35 3.01
CA TRP A 104 -8.48 18.40 2.76
C TRP A 104 -8.12 17.56 3.99
N ILE A 105 -8.23 18.12 5.21
CA ILE A 105 -7.93 17.40 6.47
C ILE A 105 -8.98 16.31 6.69
N THR A 106 -10.26 16.66 6.55
CA THR A 106 -11.36 15.71 6.73
C THR A 106 -11.37 14.64 5.65
N ASP A 107 -10.99 14.99 4.42
CA ASP A 107 -10.90 14.05 3.30
C ASP A 107 -9.79 13.01 3.52
N GLN A 108 -8.60 13.46 3.92
CA GLN A 108 -7.52 12.55 4.32
C GLN A 108 -7.95 11.66 5.49
N ARG A 109 -8.57 12.21 6.54
CA ARG A 109 -9.04 11.44 7.70
C ARG A 109 -10.12 10.41 7.35
N ALA A 110 -10.99 10.72 6.40
CA ALA A 110 -12.04 9.81 5.94
C ALA A 110 -11.50 8.63 5.12
N SER A 111 -10.30 8.75 4.55
CA SER A 111 -9.75 7.78 3.59
C SER A 111 -9.72 6.34 4.08
N VAL A 112 -9.39 6.11 5.36
CA VAL A 112 -9.37 4.76 5.97
C VAL A 112 -10.78 4.16 6.01
N ALA A 113 -11.76 4.94 6.49
CA ALA A 113 -13.15 4.51 6.60
C ALA A 113 -13.78 4.30 5.22
N ARG A 114 -13.46 5.16 4.26
CA ARG A 114 -13.88 5.04 2.86
C ARG A 114 -13.38 3.74 2.24
N ALA A 115 -12.08 3.46 2.33
CA ALA A 115 -11.50 2.23 1.78
C ALA A 115 -12.10 0.98 2.46
N ALA A 116 -12.31 1.05 3.78
CA ALA A 116 -12.98 -0.03 4.51
C ALA A 116 -14.42 -0.27 4.00
N THR A 117 -15.17 0.80 3.70
CA THR A 117 -16.51 0.71 3.10
C THR A 117 -16.48 0.05 1.72
N GLU A 118 -15.49 0.33 0.87
CA GLU A 118 -15.35 -0.34 -0.42
C GLU A 118 -15.20 -1.85 -0.27
N PHE A 119 -14.44 -2.32 0.73
CA PHE A 119 -14.34 -3.76 1.02
C PHE A 119 -15.67 -4.32 1.53
N ARG A 120 -16.36 -3.64 2.46
CA ARG A 120 -17.66 -4.07 2.99
C ARG A 120 -18.75 -4.19 1.92
N GLN A 121 -18.62 -3.45 0.83
CA GLN A 121 -19.56 -3.47 -0.31
C GLN A 121 -19.27 -4.57 -1.32
N ARG A 122 -18.18 -5.34 -1.17
CA ARG A 122 -17.90 -6.50 -2.02
C ARG A 122 -18.84 -7.65 -1.68
N ASP A 123 -18.97 -8.59 -2.61
CA ASP A 123 -19.86 -9.76 -2.51
C ASP A 123 -19.38 -10.84 -1.50
N GLY A 124 -18.66 -10.46 -0.44
CA GLY A 124 -18.10 -11.39 0.55
C GLY A 124 -18.69 -11.19 1.95
N GLU A 125 -18.70 -12.25 2.75
CA GLU A 125 -19.08 -12.17 4.16
C GLU A 125 -17.92 -11.56 4.98
N VAL A 126 -18.18 -10.45 5.67
CA VAL A 126 -17.22 -9.85 6.59
C VAL A 126 -17.09 -10.70 7.86
N THR A 127 -15.92 -11.31 8.03
CA THR A 127 -15.63 -12.22 9.15
C THR A 127 -14.77 -11.56 10.24
N TYR A 128 -14.15 -10.43 9.94
CA TYR A 128 -13.44 -9.57 10.89
C TYR A 128 -13.50 -8.12 10.40
N ASP A 129 -13.76 -7.19 11.31
CA ASP A 129 -13.88 -5.76 11.03
C ASP A 129 -13.54 -4.98 12.30
N ALA A 130 -12.31 -4.47 12.38
CA ALA A 130 -11.83 -3.81 13.59
C ALA A 130 -10.75 -2.78 13.31
N TRP A 131 -10.62 -1.87 14.26
CA TRP A 131 -9.44 -1.01 14.38
C TRP A 131 -8.17 -1.88 14.50
N GLY A 132 -7.10 -1.43 13.86
CA GLY A 132 -5.80 -2.06 13.96
C GLY A 132 -4.68 -1.03 13.84
N HIS A 133 -3.46 -1.45 14.11
CA HIS A 133 -2.28 -0.61 13.94
C HIS A 133 -1.08 -1.44 13.51
N LEU A 134 -0.12 -0.79 12.86
CA LEU A 134 1.22 -1.33 12.65
C LEU A 134 2.22 -0.26 13.03
N GLU A 135 3.18 -0.61 13.88
CA GLU A 135 4.20 0.34 14.36
C GLU A 135 3.61 1.61 15.02
N ASN A 136 2.40 1.50 15.55
CA ASN A 136 1.54 2.59 16.06
C ASN A 136 1.09 3.61 15.00
N VAL A 137 1.18 3.27 13.72
CA VAL A 137 0.36 3.89 12.67
C VAL A 137 -1.01 3.23 12.72
N GLU A 138 -2.01 4.01 13.11
CA GLU A 138 -3.39 3.55 13.22
C GLU A 138 -4.02 3.27 11.85
N GLY A 139 -5.00 2.40 11.86
CA GLY A 139 -5.66 1.94 10.66
C GLY A 139 -6.83 1.02 10.96
N HIS A 140 -7.18 0.22 9.95
CA HIS A 140 -8.34 -0.63 9.98
C HIS A 140 -8.02 -1.97 9.33
N GLN A 141 -8.53 -3.05 9.90
CA GLN A 141 -8.34 -4.41 9.39
C GLN A 141 -9.70 -5.05 9.10
N LEU A 142 -9.77 -5.72 7.96
CA LEU A 142 -10.96 -6.39 7.44
C LEU A 142 -10.60 -7.79 6.94
N GLN A 143 -11.50 -8.74 7.12
CA GLN A 143 -11.38 -10.08 6.52
C GLN A 143 -12.71 -10.46 5.88
N LEU A 144 -12.65 -10.98 4.66
CA LEU A 144 -13.81 -11.42 3.90
C LEU A 144 -13.68 -12.91 3.55
N SER A 145 -14.78 -13.64 3.69
CA SER A 145 -15.00 -14.93 3.04
C SER A 145 -15.75 -14.69 1.74
N ASN A 146 -15.14 -15.00 0.60
CA ASN A 146 -15.70 -14.70 -0.72
C ASN A 146 -16.58 -15.84 -1.23
N PRO A 147 -17.48 -15.61 -2.21
CA PRO A 147 -18.41 -16.62 -2.73
C PRO A 147 -17.73 -17.85 -3.35
N ASP A 148 -16.53 -17.67 -3.92
CA ASP A 148 -15.72 -18.76 -4.48
C ASP A 148 -14.96 -19.57 -3.41
N GLY A 149 -15.16 -19.23 -2.13
CA GLY A 149 -14.50 -19.82 -0.97
C GLY A 149 -13.07 -19.32 -0.73
N SER A 150 -12.58 -18.36 -1.53
CA SER A 150 -11.34 -17.65 -1.23
C SER A 150 -11.52 -16.74 -0.01
N ARG A 151 -10.42 -16.33 0.61
CA ARG A 151 -10.43 -15.38 1.72
C ARG A 151 -9.57 -14.19 1.39
N THR A 152 -10.12 -13.00 1.59
CA THR A 152 -9.44 -11.72 1.43
C THR A 152 -9.15 -11.14 2.80
N PHE A 153 -7.89 -10.79 3.06
CA PHE A 153 -7.50 -10.03 4.24
C PHE A 153 -7.02 -8.66 3.79
N ALA A 154 -7.67 -7.60 4.30
CA ALA A 154 -7.35 -6.23 3.98
C ALA A 154 -6.88 -5.46 5.23
N ALA A 155 -5.88 -4.59 5.05
CA ALA A 155 -5.39 -3.70 6.10
C ALA A 155 -5.14 -2.32 5.51
N ILE A 156 -5.61 -1.28 6.19
CA ILE A 156 -5.65 0.09 5.68
C ILE A 156 -5.02 1.01 6.70
N TYR A 157 -3.95 1.71 6.34
CA TYR A 157 -3.20 2.56 7.27
C TYR A 157 -2.97 3.94 6.67
N LEU A 158 -3.33 5.00 7.41
CA LEU A 158 -3.03 6.38 7.03
C LEU A 158 -1.82 6.85 7.83
N HIS A 159 -0.66 6.95 7.17
CA HIS A 159 0.54 7.48 7.79
C HIS A 159 0.54 9.01 7.69
N GLY A 160 -0.02 9.65 8.72
CA GLY A 160 -0.28 11.08 8.72
C GLY A 160 0.97 11.97 8.61
N GLN A 161 2.15 11.50 9.02
CA GLN A 161 3.39 12.30 8.96
C GLN A 161 3.90 12.53 7.52
N VAL A 162 3.63 11.59 6.61
CA VAL A 162 4.04 11.68 5.20
C VAL A 162 2.83 11.79 4.27
N SER A 163 1.63 11.95 4.82
CA SER A 163 0.36 12.05 4.10
C SER A 163 0.16 10.92 3.08
N ARG A 164 0.37 9.66 3.48
CA ARG A 164 0.17 8.49 2.60
C ARG A 164 -0.82 7.50 3.18
N LEU A 165 -1.72 7.01 2.33
CA LEU A 165 -2.61 5.90 2.66
C LEU A 165 -2.08 4.63 2.01
N TYR A 166 -1.96 3.57 2.81
CA TYR A 166 -1.56 2.24 2.37
C TYR A 166 -2.75 1.30 2.51
N ILE A 167 -3.20 0.71 1.41
CA ILE A 167 -4.26 -0.30 1.38
C ILE A 167 -3.61 -1.61 0.94
N LEU A 168 -3.58 -2.57 1.85
CA LEU A 168 -3.10 -3.92 1.59
C LEU A 168 -4.29 -4.83 1.34
N GLU A 169 -4.18 -5.69 0.35
CA GLU A 169 -5.16 -6.74 0.06
C GLU A 169 -4.42 -8.03 -0.28
N GLY A 170 -4.68 -9.09 0.49
CA GLY A 170 -4.22 -10.43 0.17
C GLY A 170 -5.42 -11.36 0.02
N THR A 171 -5.60 -11.94 -1.16
CA THR A 171 -6.64 -12.93 -1.44
C THR A 171 -6.01 -14.29 -1.68
N VAL A 172 -6.44 -15.30 -0.94
CA VAL A 172 -5.92 -16.68 -1.05
C VAL A 172 -7.06 -17.66 -1.35
N PRO A 173 -6.83 -18.70 -2.15
CA PRO A 173 -7.87 -19.67 -2.50
C PRO A 173 -8.27 -20.53 -1.29
N PRO A 174 -9.39 -21.29 -1.39
CA PRO A 174 -9.80 -22.23 -0.35
C PRO A 174 -8.65 -23.16 0.06
N ARG A 175 -8.60 -23.53 1.35
CA ARG A 175 -7.63 -24.49 1.93
C ARG A 175 -6.16 -24.03 1.95
N MET A 176 -5.83 -22.84 1.47
CA MET A 176 -4.50 -22.23 1.69
C MET A 176 -4.41 -21.57 3.07
N PRO A 177 -3.23 -21.35 3.65
CA PRO A 177 -3.10 -20.51 4.84
C PRO A 177 -3.58 -19.06 4.56
N PRO A 178 -4.28 -18.40 5.50
CA PRO A 178 -4.62 -16.98 5.36
C PRO A 178 -3.37 -16.10 5.18
N PRO A 179 -3.46 -14.98 4.44
CA PRO A 179 -2.32 -14.13 4.14
C PRO A 179 -2.00 -13.15 5.29
N ALA A 180 -2.15 -13.57 6.55
CA ALA A 180 -1.91 -12.72 7.72
C ALA A 180 -0.44 -12.23 7.78
N GLN A 181 0.52 -13.07 7.39
CA GLN A 181 1.94 -12.68 7.34
C GLN A 181 2.21 -11.56 6.33
N PHE A 182 1.48 -11.53 5.20
CA PHE A 182 1.58 -10.44 4.23
C PHE A 182 1.13 -9.11 4.86
N GLN A 183 -0.04 -9.09 5.53
CA GLN A 183 -0.52 -7.89 6.21
C GLN A 183 0.45 -7.39 7.30
N GLN A 184 0.99 -8.30 8.10
CA GLN A 184 1.89 -7.98 9.21
C GLN A 184 3.31 -7.60 8.76
N SER A 185 3.64 -7.80 7.48
CA SER A 185 4.96 -7.52 6.93
C SER A 185 5.16 -6.06 6.50
N LEU A 186 4.10 -5.26 6.41
CA LEU A 186 4.23 -3.84 6.10
C LEU A 186 5.11 -3.14 7.15
N ARG A 187 6.05 -2.35 6.66
CA ARG A 187 6.82 -1.38 7.44
C ARG A 187 6.74 -0.04 6.75
N PHE A 188 6.74 1.02 7.55
CA PHE A 188 6.70 2.39 7.05
C PHE A 188 8.12 2.94 7.00
N LEU A 189 8.44 3.69 5.95
CA LEU A 189 9.69 4.41 5.81
C LEU A 189 9.46 5.92 5.96
N ASP A 190 10.50 6.65 6.30
CA ASP A 190 10.55 8.10 6.14
C ASP A 190 11.14 8.48 4.78
N GLU A 191 11.16 9.78 4.50
CA GLU A 191 11.71 10.37 3.26
C GLU A 191 13.20 10.05 3.01
N ASN A 192 13.93 9.55 4.02
CA ASN A 192 15.32 9.12 3.91
C ASN A 192 15.46 7.59 3.75
N GLY A 193 14.36 6.87 3.51
CA GLY A 193 14.33 5.41 3.41
C GLY A 193 14.51 4.70 4.75
N ALA A 194 14.41 5.41 5.88
CA ALA A 194 14.58 4.82 7.20
C ALA A 194 13.24 4.28 7.74
N ARG A 195 13.24 3.06 8.26
CA ARG A 195 12.07 2.51 8.96
C ARG A 195 11.65 3.43 10.12
N VAL A 196 10.37 3.80 10.15
CA VAL A 196 9.80 4.58 11.25
C VAL A 196 9.20 3.67 12.31
N ARG A 197 9.28 4.09 13.57
CA ARG A 197 8.59 3.47 14.70
C ARG A 197 8.02 4.58 15.56
N TYR A 198 6.84 4.36 16.09
CA TYR A 198 6.21 5.29 16.99
C TYR A 198 6.06 4.69 18.38
N GLU A 199 6.24 5.52 19.39
CA GLU A 199 5.91 5.24 20.78
C GLU A 199 4.52 5.78 21.07
N LEU A 200 3.64 4.94 21.61
CA LEU A 200 2.32 5.35 22.09
C LEU A 200 2.46 5.94 23.50
N ARG A 201 1.99 7.17 23.69
CA ARG A 201 2.01 7.88 24.97
C ARG A 201 0.72 7.61 25.76
N PRO A 202 0.73 7.79 27.10
CA PRO A 202 -0.47 7.61 27.93
C PRO A 202 -1.66 8.52 27.55
N ASP A 203 -1.41 9.66 26.90
CA ASP A 203 -2.45 10.55 26.39
C ASP A 203 -3.04 10.11 25.03
N GLY A 204 -2.59 8.96 24.51
CA GLY A 204 -3.00 8.41 23.22
C GLY A 204 -2.26 9.02 22.02
N SER A 205 -1.36 9.98 22.23
CA SER A 205 -0.54 10.52 21.15
C SER A 205 0.60 9.57 20.75
N THR A 206 1.10 9.70 19.54
CA THR A 206 2.25 8.96 19.06
C THR A 206 3.45 9.88 18.84
N THR A 207 4.61 9.48 19.36
CA THR A 207 5.89 10.18 19.14
C THR A 207 6.81 9.32 18.30
N ARG A 208 7.45 9.90 17.29
CA ARG A 208 8.44 9.17 16.48
C ARG A 208 9.64 8.81 17.35
N VAL A 209 10.05 7.54 17.33
CA VAL A 209 11.25 7.06 18.03
C VAL A 209 12.47 7.43 17.19
N GLU A 210 13.49 8.03 17.81
CA GLU A 210 14.72 8.38 17.11
C GLU A 210 15.53 7.13 16.72
N ARG A 211 16.30 7.24 15.63
CA ARG A 211 17.13 6.14 15.14
C ARG A 211 18.15 5.75 16.21
N GLY A 212 18.11 4.49 16.64
CA GLY A 212 19.03 3.93 17.64
C GLY A 212 18.51 4.01 19.09
N GLN A 213 17.36 4.63 19.32
CA GLN A 213 16.73 4.64 20.64
C GLN A 213 15.98 3.32 20.87
N ILE A 214 16.33 2.62 21.96
CA ILE A 214 15.55 1.49 22.46
C ILE A 214 14.34 2.07 23.21
N ILE A 215 13.14 1.58 22.90
CA ILE A 215 11.93 1.92 23.67
C ILE A 215 12.16 1.38 25.08
N GLY A 216 12.43 2.27 26.03
CA GLY A 216 12.55 1.93 27.44
C GLY A 216 11.18 1.50 27.96
N PHE A 217 11.14 0.45 28.78
CA PHE A 217 9.99 0.20 29.63
C PHE A 217 10.12 1.14 30.83
N ASP A 218 9.33 2.20 30.86
CA ASP A 218 9.07 2.92 32.11
C ASP A 218 8.01 2.09 32.87
N PRO A 219 8.31 1.60 34.09
CA PRO A 219 7.45 0.67 34.83
C PRO A 219 6.12 1.26 35.29
#